data_AF-A0A1F7GWQ9-F1
#
_entry.id   AF-A0A1F7GWQ9-F1
#
_cell.length_a   1.000
_cell.length_b   1.000
_cell.length_c   1.000
_cell.angle_alpha   90.00
_cell.angle_beta   90.00
_cell.angle_gamma   90.00
#
_symmetry.space_group_name_H-M   'P 1'
#
loop_
_entity.id
_entity.type
_entity.pdbx_description
1 polymer ?
#
loop_
_entity_poly.entity_id
_entity_poly.type
_entity_poly.pdbx_seq_one_letter_code
_entity_poly.pdbx_strand_id
1 'polypeptide(L)'
;MQAFLSCKNEKEMSALLRDLLTFSEIVEFANRLEMARLLKRGHSYQEVADKIGVSTTTVTRVAHWLFQGCGGYWKTLKKLHQE
;
A
#
# COMPACT_ATOMS: atom_id res chain seq x y z
N MET A 1 7.37 3.11 -16.65
CA MET A 1 5.91 2.90 -16.70
C MET A 1 5.52 1.82 -17.70
N GLN A 2 6.03 1.85 -18.94
CA GLN A 2 5.72 0.86 -19.97
C GLN A 2 5.92 -0.60 -19.52
N ALA A 3 7.00 -0.92 -18.80
CA ALA A 3 7.27 -2.26 -18.27
C ALA A 3 6.21 -2.77 -17.27
N PHE A 4 5.72 -1.93 -16.36
CA PHE A 4 4.66 -2.32 -15.43
C PHE A 4 3.30 -2.49 -16.12
N LEU A 5 3.04 -1.71 -17.18
CA LEU A 5 1.81 -1.78 -17.97
C LEU A 5 1.81 -2.95 -18.97
N SER A 6 2.96 -3.53 -19.29
CA SER A 6 3.05 -4.67 -20.22
C SER A 6 2.70 -6.01 -19.58
N CYS A 7 2.71 -6.11 -18.25
CA CYS A 7 2.29 -7.31 -17.51
C CYS A 7 0.79 -7.56 -17.71
N LYS A 8 0.41 -8.78 -18.11
CA LYS A 8 -0.97 -9.12 -18.46
C LYS A 8 -1.76 -9.78 -17.34
N ASN A 9 -1.06 -10.33 -16.35
CA ASN A 9 -1.65 -11.10 -15.26
C ASN A 9 -0.83 -10.96 -13.97
N GLU A 10 -1.42 -11.43 -12.87
CA GLU A 10 -0.82 -11.36 -11.54
C GLU A 10 0.52 -12.11 -11.46
N LYS A 11 0.66 -13.24 -12.15
CA LYS A 11 1.88 -14.06 -12.13
C LYS A 11 3.07 -13.33 -12.76
N GLU A 12 2.86 -12.68 -13.91
CA GLU A 12 3.87 -11.84 -14.57
C GLU A 12 4.27 -10.65 -13.71
N MET A 13 3.29 -9.94 -13.14
CA MET A 13 3.57 -8.80 -12.25
C MET A 13 4.31 -9.24 -10.99
N SER A 14 3.93 -10.37 -10.40
CA SER A 14 4.55 -10.91 -9.18
C SER A 14 6.00 -11.31 -9.43
N ALA A 15 6.30 -11.97 -10.56
CA ALA A 15 7.67 -12.30 -10.96
C ALA A 15 8.51 -11.03 -11.12
N LEU A 16 8.01 -10.04 -11.86
CA LEU A 16 8.69 -8.76 -12.06
C LEU A 16 8.97 -8.05 -10.73
N LEU A 17 7.99 -7.97 -9.83
CA LEU A 17 8.18 -7.33 -8.52
C LEU A 17 9.16 -8.09 -7.63
N ARG A 18 9.19 -9.43 -7.69
CA ARG A 18 10.13 -10.26 -6.94
C ARG A 18 11.57 -10.09 -7.44
N ASP A 19 11.76 -9.87 -8.74
CA ASP A 19 13.07 -9.61 -9.34
C ASP A 19 13.56 -8.18 -9.04
N LEU A 20 12.66 -7.20 -9.02
CA LEU A 20 12.99 -5.79 -8.78
C LEU A 20 13.17 -5.43 -7.31
N LEU A 21 12.36 -6.02 -6.42
CA LEU A 21 12.29 -5.61 -5.01
C LEU A 21 12.93 -6.65 -4.10
N THR A 22 13.63 -6.18 -3.08
CA THR A 22 14.07 -7.02 -1.96
C THR A 22 12.87 -7.52 -1.14
N PHE A 23 13.08 -8.57 -0.36
CA PHE A 23 12.04 -9.07 0.56
C PHE A 23 11.53 -7.98 1.52
N SER A 24 12.43 -7.18 2.09
CA SER A 24 12.06 -6.07 2.98
C SER A 24 11.21 -5.00 2.30
N GLU A 25 11.50 -4.68 1.04
CA GLU A 25 10.73 -3.68 0.29
C GLU A 25 9.32 -4.17 -0.05
N ILE A 26 9.17 -5.47 -0.37
CA ILE A 26 7.85 -6.07 -0.59
C ILE A 26 7.01 -5.98 0.68
N VAL A 27 7.57 -6.35 1.84
CA VAL A 27 6.89 -6.25 3.14
C VAL A 27 6.52 -4.79 3.44
N GLU A 28 7.43 -3.85 3.23
CA GLU A 28 7.19 -2.43 3.44
C GLU A 28 6.07 -1.88 2.53
N PHE A 29 6.02 -2.30 1.26
CA PHE A 29 4.98 -1.87 0.33
C PHE A 29 3.61 -2.45 0.73
N ALA A 30 3.58 -3.71 1.16
CA ALA A 30 2.37 -4.36 1.69
C ALA A 30 1.88 -3.64 2.95
N ASN A 31 2.79 -3.32 3.89
CA ASN A 31 2.47 -2.57 5.11
C ASN A 31 1.88 -1.19 4.79
N ARG A 32 2.40 -0.47 3.79
CA ARG A 32 1.84 0.83 3.37
C ARG A 32 0.42 0.72 2.84
N LEU A 33 0.14 -0.29 2.02
CA LEU A 33 -1.22 -0.54 1.51
C LEU A 33 -2.18 -0.90 2.64
N GLU A 34 -1.73 -1.73 3.59
CA GLU A 34 -2.52 -2.12 4.75
C GLU A 34 -2.78 -0.95 5.70
N MET A 35 -1.77 -0.12 5.99
CA MET A 35 -1.93 1.13 6.74
C MET A 35 -2.99 2.02 6.07
N ALA A 36 -2.88 2.24 4.76
CA ALA A 36 -3.85 3.04 4.02
C ALA A 36 -5.28 2.46 4.09
N ARG A 37 -5.41 1.12 4.06
CA ARG A 37 -6.70 0.43 4.21
C ARG A 37 -7.30 0.63 5.59
N LEU A 38 -6.52 0.48 6.66
CA LEU A 38 -6.99 0.64 8.04
C LEU A 38 -7.38 2.09 8.33
N LEU A 39 -6.56 3.05 7.89
CA LEU A 39 -6.86 4.48 8.02
C LEU A 39 -8.18 4.84 7.33
N LYS A 40 -8.43 4.28 6.14
CA LYS A 40 -9.70 4.46 5.42
C LYS A 40 -10.91 3.87 6.15
N ARG A 41 -10.70 2.83 6.96
CA ARG A 41 -11.74 2.20 7.80
C ARG A 41 -12.00 2.96 9.11
N GLY A 42 -11.32 4.08 9.35
CA GLY A 42 -11.52 4.92 10.52
C GLY A 42 -10.69 4.54 11.75
N HIS A 43 -9.72 3.63 11.61
CA HIS A 43 -8.77 3.33 12.70
C HIS A 43 -7.88 4.54 12.99
N SER A 44 -7.57 4.74 14.27
CA SER A 44 -6.65 5.78 14.73
C SER A 44 -5.21 5.48 14.34
N TYR A 45 -4.34 6.50 14.34
CA TYR A 45 -2.95 6.33 13.92
C TYR A 45 -2.17 5.41 14.87
N GLN A 46 -2.54 5.40 16.15
CA GLN A 46 -1.94 4.53 17.16
C GLN A 46 -2.31 3.06 16.91
N GLU A 47 -3.60 2.76 16.71
CA GLU A 47 -4.05 1.39 16.42
C GLU A 47 -3.40 0.82 15.16
N VAL A 48 -3.24 1.66 14.12
CA VAL A 48 -2.58 1.27 12.88
C VAL A 48 -1.09 1.01 13.11
N ALA A 49 -0.41 1.87 13.86
CA ALA A 49 1.00 1.71 14.20
C ALA A 49 1.24 0.39 14.97
N ASP A 50 0.42 0.12 15.99
CA ASP A 50 0.53 -1.06 16.84
C ASP A 50 0.24 -2.35 16.06
N LYS A 51 -0.79 -2.34 15.20
CA LYS A 51 -1.17 -3.51 14.41
C LYS A 51 -0.13 -3.90 13.36
N ILE A 52 0.55 -2.92 12.78
CA ILE A 52 1.56 -3.13 11.72
C ILE A 52 2.97 -3.26 12.30
N GLY A 53 3.19 -2.86 13.55
CA GLY A 53 4.50 -2.88 14.20
C GLY A 53 5.44 -1.79 13.69
N VAL A 54 4.89 -0.60 13.38
CA VAL A 54 5.66 0.55 12.86
C VAL A 54 5.44 1.79 13.73
N SER A 55 6.28 2.80 13.56
CA SER A 55 6.09 4.07 14.27
C SER A 55 4.88 4.84 13.77
N THR A 56 4.24 5.60 14.66
CA THR A 56 3.15 6.53 14.31
C THR A 56 3.59 7.55 13.25
N THR A 57 4.85 7.99 13.26
CA THR A 57 5.43 8.83 12.19
C THR A 57 5.34 8.19 10.81
N THR A 58 5.53 6.87 10.72
CA THR A 58 5.40 6.14 9.45
C THR A 58 3.95 6.13 8.98
N VAL A 59 3.00 5.88 9.91
CA VAL A 59 1.57 5.97 9.64
C VAL A 59 1.18 7.38 9.16
N THR A 60 1.69 8.44 9.80
CA THR A 60 1.43 9.83 9.40
C THR A 60 1.88 10.11 7.96
N ARG A 61 3.04 9.59 7.54
CA ARG A 61 3.50 9.74 6.13
C ARG A 61 2.55 9.05 5.15
N VAL A 62 2.08 7.85 5.47
CA VAL A 62 1.09 7.15 4.63
C VAL A 62 -0.24 7.90 4.61
N ALA A 63 -0.71 8.37 5.76
CA ALA A 63 -1.94 9.15 5.87
C ALA A 63 -1.88 10.43 5.02
N HIS A 64 -0.75 11.14 5.02
CA HIS A 64 -0.55 12.32 4.18
C HIS A 64 -0.79 12.00 2.71
N TRP A 65 -0.17 10.95 2.16
CA TRP A 65 -0.35 10.56 0.76
C TRP A 65 -1.72 9.94 0.47
N LEU A 66 -2.37 9.34 1.48
CA LEU A 66 -3.74 8.85 1.36
C LEU A 66 -4.73 10.00 1.21
N PHE A 67 -4.66 11.03 2.06
CA PHE A 67 -5.66 12.10 2.12
C PHE A 67 -5.34 13.33 1.28
N GLN A 68 -4.06 13.65 1.09
CA GLN A 68 -3.58 14.86 0.39
C GLN A 68 -2.69 14.54 -0.82
N GLY A 69 -2.54 13.26 -1.17
CA GLY A 69 -1.71 12.83 -2.30
C GLY A 69 -2.45 12.75 -3.63
N CYS A 70 -1.87 12.03 -4.59
CA CYS A 70 -2.37 11.93 -5.97
C CYS A 70 -3.61 11.02 -6.15
N GLY A 71 -4.24 10.57 -5.06
CA GLY A 71 -5.44 9.71 -5.09
C GLY A 71 -5.20 8.25 -5.54
N GLY A 72 -3.94 7.82 -5.66
CA GLY A 72 -3.59 6.44 -6.04
C GLY A 72 -4.16 5.39 -5.07
N TYR A 73 -3.94 5.59 -3.76
CA TYR A 73 -4.52 4.74 -2.73
C TYR A 73 -6.04 4.67 -2.81
N TRP A 74 -6.73 5.80 -2.99
CA TRP A 74 -8.19 5.83 -3.09
C TRP A 74 -8.72 5.00 -4.25
N LYS A 75 -8.15 5.17 -5.45
CA LYS A 75 -8.56 4.43 -6.65
C LYS A 75 -8.33 2.93 -6.48
N THR A 76 -7.15 2.53 -6.01
CA THR A 76 -6.81 1.11 -5.80
C THR A 76 -7.68 0.49 -4.71
N LEU A 77 -7.78 1.12 -3.54
CA LEU A 77 -8.60 0.60 -2.44
C LEU A 77 -10.09 0.59 -2.78
N LYS A 78 -10.60 1.50 -3.62
CA LYS A 78 -11.99 1.45 -4.08
C LYS A 78 -12.23 0.24 -4.98
N LYS A 79 -11.34 -0.04 -5.93
CA LYS A 79 -11.45 -1.21 -6.83
C LYS A 79 -11.40 -2.53 -6.07
N LEU A 80 -10.55 -2.62 -5.03
CA LEU A 80 -10.40 -3.83 -4.21
C LEU A 80 -11.53 -4.05 -3.18
N HIS A 81 -12.34 -3.02 -2.90
CA HIS A 81 -13.50 -3.11 -1.99
C HIS A 81 -14.84 -2.96 -2.74
N GLN A 82 -14.88 -3.24 -4.05
CA GLN A 82 -16.12 -3.40 -4.80
C GLN A 82 -16.67 -4.84 -4.72
N GLU A 83 -16.57 -5.43 -3.52
CA GLU A 83 -17.35 -6.58 -3.06
C GLU A 83 -18.30 -6.12 -1.94
#